data_AF-A0A8X6X4X1-F1
#
_entry.id   AF-A0A8X6X4X1-F1
#
_cell.length_a   1.000
_cell.length_b   1.000
_cell.length_c   1.000
_cell.angle_alpha   90.00
_cell.angle_beta   90.00
_cell.angle_gamma   90.00
#
_symmetry.space_group_name_H-M   'P 1'
#
loop_
_entity.id
_entity.type
_entity.pdbx_description
1 polymer ?
#
loop_
_entity_poly.entity_id
_entity_poly.type
_entity_poly.pdbx_seq_one_letter_code
_entity_poly.pdbx_strand_id
1 'polypeptide(L)'
;MLLKLFSLGIVLLFTCLYSFVAGECPPAELIEPCTCRFPHDPAIVCYNITKMETITELFERTGELRFKHFTLSHSTLQFLPAHALVSKRVFGLTFENSTLTGLFDETPSSNNLIHMFILDRVRIQRAIQWPMFQKLTKLRILQLVDVTIKRLGKDFINNINQRLAEIFLSDTKTTSLSDGVFENMTDLRLLGIIRSQIKTIKRNMFPRPAKLASLNFMRNQIETLPDDLFVDMPQLIMVNFRDNKIVYLKEAVFAGIYPKLVRLDVDGNPINCDCSLVWLTRLDSYSVNGVCEEPKNKKGTQIRNITKKDLSYCI
;
A
#
# COMPACT_ATOMS: atom_id res chain seq x y z
N MET A 1 2.28 -44.68 53.95
CA MET A 1 1.02 -45.34 54.37
C MET A 1 -0.09 -44.69 53.56
N LEU A 2 -0.28 -45.04 52.27
CA LEU A 2 -1.10 -46.18 51.75
C LEU A 2 -2.51 -46.15 52.39
N LEU A 3 -3.64 -46.08 51.68
CA LEU A 3 -4.06 -46.75 50.43
C LEU A 3 -4.99 -45.82 49.57
N LYS A 4 -5.01 -45.80 48.21
CA LYS A 4 -5.36 -46.85 47.19
C LYS A 4 -6.87 -47.22 47.23
N LEU A 5 -7.70 -47.24 46.17
CA LEU A 5 -7.58 -47.85 44.82
C LEU A 5 -8.79 -47.49 43.89
N PHE A 6 -8.52 -47.42 42.56
CA PHE A 6 -9.21 -48.06 41.38
C PHE A 6 -10.76 -47.97 41.21
N SER A 7 -11.39 -47.91 40.04
CA SER A 7 -11.01 -48.07 38.62
C SER A 7 -12.20 -47.84 37.67
N LEU A 8 -11.87 -47.44 36.43
CA LEU A 8 -12.52 -47.76 35.13
C LEU A 8 -14.03 -47.50 34.90
N GLY A 9 -14.31 -46.74 33.82
CA GLY A 9 -15.39 -47.11 32.92
C GLY A 9 -15.96 -45.99 32.03
N ILE A 10 -15.76 -46.17 30.72
CA ILE A 10 -16.62 -45.70 29.61
C ILE A 10 -16.22 -44.40 28.91
N VAL A 11 -15.46 -44.64 27.84
CA VAL A 11 -15.43 -43.98 26.53
C VAL A 11 -16.75 -43.27 26.18
N LEU A 12 -16.67 -41.98 25.87
CA LEU A 12 -17.48 -41.37 24.81
C LEU A 12 -16.64 -40.30 24.11
N LEU A 13 -16.18 -40.68 22.92
CA LEU A 13 -15.73 -39.80 21.87
C LEU A 13 -16.73 -38.66 21.65
N PHE A 14 -16.34 -37.45 22.00
CA PHE A 14 -16.71 -36.29 21.20
C PHE A 14 -15.43 -35.52 20.93
N THR A 15 -14.74 -35.95 19.87
CA THR A 15 -13.81 -35.11 19.12
C THR A 15 -14.54 -33.82 18.80
N CYS A 16 -14.25 -32.76 19.55
CA CYS A 16 -14.50 -31.41 19.09
C CYS A 16 -13.44 -31.12 18.02
N LEU A 17 -13.63 -31.73 16.85
CA LEU A 17 -13.02 -31.36 15.58
C LEU A 17 -13.62 -30.01 15.17
N TYR A 18 -13.28 -28.96 15.91
CA TYR A 18 -13.19 -27.64 15.31
C TYR A 18 -11.74 -27.48 14.84
N SER A 19 -11.40 -28.30 13.85
CA SER A 19 -10.35 -27.91 12.93
C SER A 19 -10.82 -26.60 12.29
N PHE A 20 -10.15 -25.51 12.66
CA PHE A 20 -9.89 -24.47 11.67
C PHE A 20 -9.19 -25.19 10.53
N VAL A 21 -9.94 -25.66 9.53
CA VAL A 21 -9.35 -26.14 8.28
C VAL A 21 -8.86 -24.88 7.58
N ALA A 22 -7.67 -24.43 8.00
CA ALA A 22 -6.77 -23.72 7.11
C ALA A 22 -6.77 -24.51 5.80
N GLY A 23 -7.18 -23.87 4.71
CA GLY A 23 -7.24 -24.56 3.42
C GLY A 23 -5.89 -25.19 3.15
N GLU A 24 -5.86 -26.47 2.82
CA GLU A 24 -4.63 -27.11 2.40
C GLU A 24 -4.39 -26.80 0.92
N CYS A 25 -3.13 -26.83 0.49
CA CYS A 25 -2.80 -26.69 -0.92
C CYS A 25 -3.51 -27.79 -1.73
N PRO A 26 -4.18 -27.44 -2.85
CA PRO A 26 -4.73 -28.44 -3.75
C PRO A 26 -3.64 -29.41 -4.26
N PRO A 27 -3.99 -30.67 -4.57
CA PRO A 27 -3.10 -31.59 -5.27
C PRO A 27 -2.50 -30.98 -6.53
N ALA A 28 -1.22 -31.26 -6.79
CA ALA A 28 -0.46 -30.62 -7.87
C ALA A 28 -1.09 -30.87 -9.25
N GLU A 29 -1.64 -32.05 -9.46
CA GLU A 29 -2.27 -32.50 -10.71
C GLU A 29 -3.51 -31.64 -11.07
N LEU A 30 -4.18 -31.09 -10.06
CA LEU A 30 -5.35 -30.23 -10.24
C LEU A 30 -4.98 -28.78 -10.58
N ILE A 31 -3.76 -28.35 -10.23
CA ILE A 31 -3.32 -26.96 -10.37
C ILE A 31 -2.26 -26.76 -11.44
N GLU A 32 -1.75 -27.80 -12.11
CA GLU A 32 -0.82 -27.62 -13.25
C GLU A 32 -1.39 -26.65 -14.31
N PRO A 33 -0.60 -25.71 -14.86
CA PRO A 33 0.85 -25.52 -14.72
C PRO A 33 1.25 -24.59 -13.55
N CYS A 34 0.36 -24.39 -12.59
CA CYS A 34 0.57 -23.53 -11.43
C CYS A 34 1.11 -24.31 -10.24
N THR A 35 1.57 -23.57 -9.24
CA THR A 35 2.11 -24.12 -7.99
C THR A 35 1.34 -23.53 -6.80
N CYS A 36 1.31 -24.25 -5.68
CA CYS A 36 0.76 -23.72 -4.43
C CYS A 36 1.89 -23.38 -3.45
N ARG A 37 1.86 -22.17 -2.89
CA ARG A 37 2.73 -21.74 -1.80
C ARG A 37 1.92 -21.69 -0.50
N PHE A 38 2.60 -21.93 0.63
CA PHE A 38 2.05 -21.88 1.99
C PHE A 38 0.96 -22.93 2.26
N PRO A 39 1.31 -24.08 2.87
CA PRO A 39 0.38 -25.20 3.10
C PRO A 39 -0.88 -24.87 3.91
N HIS A 40 -0.83 -23.84 4.76
CA HIS A 40 -1.95 -23.42 5.63
C HIS A 40 -2.59 -22.09 5.22
N ASP A 41 -2.09 -21.46 4.14
CA ASP A 41 -2.73 -20.28 3.57
C ASP A 41 -2.52 -20.27 2.04
N PRO A 42 -3.25 -21.14 1.30
CA PRO A 42 -2.90 -21.52 -0.06
C PRO A 42 -2.84 -20.29 -0.97
N ALA A 43 -1.65 -20.09 -1.55
CA ALA A 43 -1.38 -19.10 -2.55
C ALA A 43 -1.03 -19.79 -3.86
N ILE A 44 -1.97 -19.79 -4.81
CA ILE A 44 -1.74 -20.35 -6.14
C ILE A 44 -0.94 -19.36 -6.97
N VAL A 45 0.15 -19.82 -7.56
CA VAL A 45 1.01 -19.02 -8.44
C VAL A 45 1.13 -19.72 -9.79
N CYS A 46 0.56 -19.07 -10.80
CA CYS A 46 0.60 -19.51 -12.19
C CYS A 46 1.70 -18.77 -12.95
N TYR A 47 2.46 -19.51 -13.76
CA TYR A 47 3.58 -18.99 -14.54
C TYR A 47 3.35 -19.18 -16.04
N ASN A 48 3.84 -18.24 -16.84
CA ASN A 48 3.89 -18.36 -18.30
C ASN A 48 2.53 -18.66 -18.97
N ILE A 49 1.44 -18.18 -18.38
CA ILE A 49 0.10 -18.39 -18.92
C ILE A 49 -0.10 -17.45 -20.10
N THR A 50 -0.54 -18.02 -21.23
CA THR A 50 -0.78 -17.28 -22.49
C THR A 50 -2.24 -17.33 -22.96
N LYS A 51 -3.04 -18.21 -22.36
CA LYS A 51 -4.43 -18.50 -22.73
C LYS A 51 -5.33 -18.38 -21.50
N MET A 52 -6.49 -17.74 -21.68
CA MET A 52 -7.45 -17.55 -20.58
C MET A 52 -8.07 -18.88 -20.16
N GLU A 53 -8.25 -19.79 -21.12
CA GLU A 53 -8.82 -21.11 -20.96
C GLU A 53 -8.04 -21.93 -19.90
N THR A 54 -6.72 -21.77 -19.84
CA THR A 54 -5.89 -22.45 -18.82
C THR A 54 -6.28 -22.08 -17.39
N ILE A 55 -6.68 -20.83 -17.16
CA ILE A 55 -7.14 -20.36 -15.84
C ILE A 55 -8.54 -20.91 -15.55
N THR A 56 -9.43 -20.87 -16.54
CA THR A 56 -10.78 -21.44 -16.42
C THR A 56 -10.72 -22.94 -16.11
N GLU A 57 -9.94 -23.71 -16.86
CA GLU A 57 -9.74 -25.15 -16.65
C GLU A 57 -9.12 -25.48 -15.28
N LEU A 58 -8.19 -24.65 -14.79
CA LEU A 58 -7.66 -24.78 -13.43
C LEU A 58 -8.75 -24.58 -12.38
N PHE A 59 -9.57 -23.54 -12.55
CA PHE A 59 -10.68 -23.28 -11.64
C PHE A 59 -11.75 -24.37 -11.70
N GLU A 60 -11.99 -24.98 -12.85
CA GLU A 60 -12.89 -26.13 -12.98
C GLU A 60 -12.33 -27.38 -12.29
N ARG A 61 -11.09 -27.78 -12.58
CA ARG A 61 -10.43 -28.94 -11.98
C ARG A 61 -10.34 -28.87 -10.46
N THR A 62 -10.12 -27.66 -9.93
CA THR A 62 -10.03 -27.45 -8.47
C THR A 62 -11.41 -27.41 -7.78
N GLY A 63 -12.52 -27.36 -8.53
CA GLY A 63 -13.88 -27.48 -7.97
C GLY A 63 -14.16 -26.57 -6.77
N GLU A 64 -14.55 -27.14 -5.63
CA GLU A 64 -14.84 -26.41 -4.39
C GLU A 64 -13.58 -26.04 -3.57
N LEU A 65 -12.39 -26.46 -3.99
CA LEU A 65 -11.15 -26.10 -3.31
C LEU A 65 -10.93 -24.59 -3.41
N ARG A 66 -10.61 -23.99 -2.26
CA ARG A 66 -10.45 -22.55 -2.10
C ARG A 66 -8.99 -22.24 -1.84
N PHE A 67 -8.52 -21.15 -2.43
CA PHE A 67 -7.21 -20.60 -2.15
C PHE A 67 -7.37 -19.10 -1.91
N LYS A 68 -6.66 -18.61 -0.91
CA LYS A 68 -6.83 -17.23 -0.43
C LYS A 68 -6.12 -16.23 -1.33
N HIS A 69 -5.00 -16.65 -1.94
CA HIS A 69 -4.23 -15.79 -2.83
C HIS A 69 -4.10 -16.44 -4.21
N PHE A 70 -4.25 -15.62 -5.25
CA PHE A 70 -4.02 -16.01 -6.63
C PHE A 70 -3.04 -15.04 -7.27
N THR A 71 -1.95 -15.58 -7.82
CA THR A 71 -0.90 -14.81 -8.46
C THR A 71 -0.72 -15.29 -9.89
N LEU A 72 -0.75 -14.33 -10.82
CA LEU A 72 -0.36 -14.55 -12.21
C LEU A 72 1.00 -13.91 -12.45
N SER A 73 2.00 -14.71 -12.81
CA SER A 73 3.39 -14.26 -12.96
C SER A 73 3.92 -14.56 -14.37
N HIS A 74 4.72 -13.66 -14.93
CA HIS A 74 5.39 -13.86 -16.22
C HIS A 74 4.44 -14.27 -17.36
N SER A 75 3.22 -13.74 -17.35
CA SER A 75 2.12 -14.21 -18.21
C SER A 75 1.68 -13.14 -19.20
N THR A 76 1.11 -13.56 -20.32
CA THR A 76 0.56 -12.66 -21.35
C THR A 76 -0.87 -13.05 -21.64
N LEU A 77 -1.83 -12.28 -21.14
CA LEU A 77 -3.26 -12.57 -21.30
C LEU A 77 -4.00 -11.37 -21.90
N GLN A 78 -5.16 -11.64 -22.47
CA GLN A 78 -6.08 -10.55 -22.79
C GLN A 78 -6.68 -10.00 -21.49
N PHE A 79 -7.28 -10.88 -20.69
CA PHE A 79 -7.97 -10.55 -19.45
C PHE A 79 -7.95 -11.73 -18.46
N LEU A 80 -8.24 -11.47 -17.19
CA LEU A 80 -8.54 -12.50 -16.19
C LEU A 80 -10.07 -12.70 -16.08
N PRO A 81 -10.59 -13.94 -16.07
CA PRO A 81 -12.03 -14.18 -15.99
C PRO A 81 -12.58 -13.83 -14.59
N ALA A 82 -13.37 -12.76 -14.50
CA ALA A 82 -13.79 -12.18 -13.22
C ALA A 82 -14.73 -13.10 -12.42
N HIS A 83 -15.68 -13.75 -13.10
CA HIS A 83 -16.64 -14.67 -12.48
C HIS A 83 -15.96 -15.85 -11.77
N ALA A 84 -14.87 -16.35 -12.32
CA ALA A 84 -14.20 -17.54 -11.81
C ALA A 84 -13.37 -17.27 -10.53
N LEU A 85 -13.08 -16.01 -10.22
CA LEU A 85 -12.46 -15.62 -8.95
C LEU A 85 -13.44 -15.68 -7.76
N VAL A 86 -14.74 -15.51 -8.03
CA VAL A 86 -15.77 -15.49 -7.00
C VAL A 86 -15.95 -16.87 -6.38
N SER A 87 -16.02 -17.92 -7.21
CA SER A 87 -16.16 -19.31 -6.74
C SER A 87 -14.99 -19.72 -5.84
N LYS A 88 -13.79 -19.20 -6.14
CA LYS A 88 -12.56 -19.49 -5.39
C LYS A 88 -12.37 -18.66 -4.13
N ARG A 89 -13.23 -17.68 -3.88
CA ARG A 89 -13.19 -16.82 -2.68
C ARG A 89 -11.82 -16.13 -2.50
N VAL A 90 -11.21 -15.72 -3.62
CA VAL A 90 -9.89 -15.07 -3.63
C VAL A 90 -9.93 -13.80 -2.79
N PHE A 91 -9.01 -13.72 -1.83
CA PHE A 91 -8.83 -12.59 -0.92
C PHE A 91 -7.72 -11.66 -1.39
N GLY A 92 -6.63 -12.21 -1.92
CA GLY A 92 -5.54 -11.45 -2.52
C GLY A 92 -5.31 -11.81 -3.98
N LEU A 93 -5.27 -10.82 -4.85
CA LEU A 93 -5.04 -10.98 -6.27
C LEU A 93 -3.79 -10.21 -6.70
N THR A 94 -2.82 -10.91 -7.26
CA THR A 94 -1.53 -10.35 -7.67
C THR A 94 -1.25 -10.65 -9.14
N PHE A 95 -0.79 -9.63 -9.86
CA PHE A 95 -0.20 -9.79 -11.18
C PHE A 95 1.24 -9.30 -11.14
N GLU A 96 2.17 -10.13 -11.61
CA GLU A 96 3.60 -9.82 -11.58
C GLU A 96 4.26 -10.06 -12.94
N ASN A 97 5.12 -9.15 -13.39
CA ASN A 97 5.93 -9.31 -14.62
C ASN A 97 5.09 -9.75 -15.83
N SER A 98 3.87 -9.21 -15.97
CA SER A 98 2.87 -9.73 -16.89
C SER A 98 2.36 -8.64 -17.84
N THR A 99 1.86 -9.06 -19.01
CA THR A 99 1.20 -8.17 -19.97
C THR A 99 -0.27 -8.54 -20.10
N LEU A 100 -1.14 -7.54 -19.98
CA LEU A 100 -2.58 -7.68 -20.07
C LEU A 100 -3.17 -6.71 -21.10
N THR A 101 -4.17 -7.13 -21.87
CA THR A 101 -4.97 -6.17 -22.65
C THR A 101 -5.82 -5.30 -21.73
N GLY A 102 -6.47 -5.91 -20.74
CA GLY A 102 -7.14 -5.29 -19.59
C GLY A 102 -7.10 -6.22 -18.38
N LEU A 103 -7.49 -5.75 -17.18
CA LEU A 103 -7.38 -6.59 -15.97
C LEU A 103 -8.40 -7.74 -15.96
N PHE A 104 -9.66 -7.43 -16.29
CA PHE A 104 -10.77 -8.36 -16.26
C PHE A 104 -11.54 -8.33 -17.58
N ASP A 105 -12.17 -9.45 -17.91
CA ASP A 105 -13.06 -9.61 -19.07
C ASP A 105 -14.38 -8.86 -18.86
N GLU A 106 -14.86 -8.84 -17.62
CA GLU A 106 -16.04 -8.11 -17.16
C GLU A 106 -15.80 -7.45 -15.80
N THR A 107 -16.75 -6.63 -15.33
CA THR A 107 -16.65 -6.06 -13.98
C THR A 107 -16.88 -7.15 -12.94
N PRO A 108 -15.97 -7.35 -11.96
CA PRO A 108 -16.15 -8.35 -10.90
C PRO A 108 -17.48 -8.20 -10.15
N SER A 109 -18.10 -9.33 -9.78
CA SER A 109 -19.34 -9.35 -9.00
C SER A 109 -19.17 -8.73 -7.61
N SER A 110 -20.23 -8.15 -7.04
CA SER A 110 -20.21 -7.52 -5.70
C SER A 110 -19.98 -8.49 -4.54
N ASN A 111 -20.21 -9.79 -4.74
CA ASN A 111 -19.96 -10.84 -3.75
C ASN A 111 -18.48 -11.29 -3.69
N ASN A 112 -17.59 -10.66 -4.47
CA ASN A 112 -16.15 -10.92 -4.37
C ASN A 112 -15.62 -10.63 -2.95
N LEU A 113 -14.51 -11.29 -2.61
CA LEU A 113 -13.83 -11.15 -1.32
C LEU A 113 -12.46 -10.49 -1.45
N ILE A 114 -12.16 -9.88 -2.60
CA ILE A 114 -10.86 -9.30 -2.89
C ILE A 114 -10.62 -8.14 -1.91
N HIS A 115 -9.65 -8.35 -1.04
CA HIS A 115 -9.22 -7.44 0.00
C HIS A 115 -7.91 -6.75 -0.35
N MET A 116 -7.04 -7.45 -1.08
CA MET A 116 -5.74 -6.99 -1.51
C MET A 116 -5.62 -7.15 -3.03
N PHE A 117 -5.22 -6.07 -3.71
CA PHE A 117 -5.00 -6.08 -5.14
C PHE A 117 -3.62 -5.49 -5.44
N ILE A 118 -2.76 -6.30 -6.07
CA ILE A 118 -1.36 -5.97 -6.35
C ILE A 118 -1.09 -6.07 -7.84
N LEU A 119 -0.56 -5.00 -8.43
CA LEU A 119 0.10 -5.04 -9.73
C LEU A 119 1.57 -4.69 -9.54
N ASP A 120 2.47 -5.56 -10.01
CA ASP A 120 3.91 -5.33 -9.95
C ASP A 120 4.56 -5.61 -11.31
N ARG A 121 5.15 -4.57 -11.93
CA ARG A 121 5.74 -4.65 -13.28
C ARG A 121 4.74 -5.21 -14.29
N VAL A 122 3.54 -4.64 -14.33
CA VAL A 122 2.43 -5.08 -15.21
C VAL A 122 2.18 -4.07 -16.31
N ARG A 123 2.22 -4.53 -17.56
CA ARG A 123 1.89 -3.72 -18.73
C ARG A 123 0.43 -3.92 -19.14
N ILE A 124 -0.41 -2.91 -18.94
CA ILE A 124 -1.82 -2.92 -19.38
C ILE A 124 -1.96 -2.12 -20.67
N GLN A 125 -2.33 -2.77 -21.76
CA GLN A 125 -2.38 -2.15 -23.10
C GLN A 125 -3.42 -1.03 -23.18
N ARG A 126 -4.60 -1.21 -22.56
CA ARG A 126 -5.71 -0.24 -22.57
C ARG A 126 -5.73 0.71 -21.35
N ALA A 127 -4.60 0.85 -20.66
CA ALA A 127 -4.49 1.50 -19.35
C ALA A 127 -5.43 0.88 -18.29
N ILE A 128 -5.28 1.30 -17.02
CA ILE A 128 -6.19 0.86 -15.96
C ILE A 128 -7.55 1.52 -16.16
N GLN A 129 -8.59 0.69 -16.26
CA GLN A 129 -9.99 1.13 -16.28
C GLN A 129 -10.55 1.05 -14.86
N TRP A 130 -10.60 2.18 -14.15
CA TRP A 130 -11.06 2.24 -12.76
C TRP A 130 -12.50 1.73 -12.53
N PRO A 131 -13.47 1.85 -13.47
CA PRO A 131 -14.81 1.28 -13.29
C PRO A 131 -14.86 -0.20 -12.90
N MET A 132 -13.86 -1.00 -13.29
CA MET A 132 -13.78 -2.41 -12.88
C MET A 132 -13.57 -2.60 -11.37
N PHE A 133 -13.12 -1.56 -10.65
CA PHE A 133 -12.92 -1.60 -9.20
C PHE A 133 -14.19 -1.27 -8.40
N GLN A 134 -15.25 -0.76 -9.06
CA GLN A 134 -16.45 -0.23 -8.40
C GLN A 134 -17.15 -1.26 -7.51
N LYS A 135 -17.09 -2.54 -7.89
CA LYS A 135 -17.72 -3.64 -7.15
C LYS A 135 -16.79 -4.33 -6.15
N LEU A 136 -15.51 -3.96 -6.08
CA LEU A 136 -14.53 -4.48 -5.13
C LEU A 136 -14.72 -3.84 -3.73
N THR A 137 -15.91 -3.99 -3.17
CA THR A 137 -16.35 -3.34 -1.92
C THR A 137 -15.60 -3.83 -0.68
N LYS A 138 -14.88 -4.95 -0.77
CA LYS A 138 -14.04 -5.51 0.29
C LYS A 138 -12.57 -5.07 0.18
N LEU A 139 -12.19 -4.36 -0.89
CA LEU A 139 -10.81 -3.94 -1.13
C LEU A 139 -10.35 -2.97 -0.06
N ARG A 140 -9.21 -3.28 0.57
CA ARG A 140 -8.59 -2.50 1.64
C ARG A 140 -7.15 -2.11 1.32
N ILE A 141 -6.46 -2.90 0.51
CA ILE A 141 -5.05 -2.71 0.16
C ILE A 141 -4.91 -2.66 -1.35
N LEU A 142 -4.39 -1.55 -1.87
CA LEU A 142 -4.08 -1.35 -3.28
C LEU A 142 -2.60 -1.04 -3.45
N GLN A 143 -1.87 -1.92 -4.14
CA GLN A 143 -0.44 -1.73 -4.42
C GLN A 143 -0.19 -1.80 -5.92
N LEU A 144 0.38 -0.72 -6.48
CA LEU A 144 0.68 -0.60 -7.90
C LEU A 144 2.15 -0.20 -8.03
N VAL A 145 2.97 -1.11 -8.54
CA VAL A 145 4.42 -0.96 -8.69
C VAL A 145 4.78 -1.11 -10.16
N ASP A 146 5.47 -0.13 -10.72
CA ASP A 146 5.90 -0.12 -12.13
C ASP A 146 4.72 -0.40 -13.08
N VAL A 147 3.65 0.38 -12.90
CA VAL A 147 2.48 0.41 -13.79
C VAL A 147 2.20 1.86 -14.18
N THR A 148 1.94 2.14 -15.45
CA THR A 148 1.75 3.51 -15.91
C THR A 148 0.39 4.08 -15.47
N ILE A 149 0.40 5.07 -14.57
CA ILE A 149 -0.75 5.81 -14.07
C ILE A 149 -0.41 7.30 -14.10
N LYS A 150 -0.69 7.98 -15.22
CA LYS A 150 -0.28 9.39 -15.38
C LYS A 150 -0.93 10.33 -14.36
N ARG A 151 -2.20 10.09 -14.01
CA ARG A 151 -2.97 10.94 -13.09
C ARG A 151 -3.96 10.11 -12.27
N LEU A 152 -4.12 10.43 -10.99
CA LEU A 152 -5.27 10.02 -10.19
C LEU A 152 -6.27 11.17 -10.12
N GLY A 153 -7.46 10.97 -10.70
CA GLY A 153 -8.47 12.01 -10.86
C GLY A 153 -9.90 11.53 -10.61
N LYS A 154 -10.88 12.23 -11.18
CA LYS A 154 -12.31 11.95 -10.98
C LYS A 154 -12.68 10.48 -11.27
N ASP A 155 -12.09 9.89 -12.30
CA ASP A 155 -12.34 8.50 -12.66
C ASP A 155 -11.90 7.51 -11.55
N PHE A 156 -10.75 7.76 -10.92
CA PHE A 156 -10.34 7.01 -9.74
C PHE A 156 -11.30 7.24 -8.56
N ILE A 157 -11.58 8.50 -8.24
CA ILE A 157 -12.45 8.90 -7.11
C ILE A 157 -13.83 8.24 -7.19
N ASN A 158 -14.43 8.20 -8.38
CA ASN A 158 -15.79 7.73 -8.59
C ASN A 158 -15.92 6.19 -8.55
N ASN A 159 -14.82 5.47 -8.76
CA ASN A 159 -14.86 4.03 -8.97
C ASN A 159 -14.07 3.22 -7.95
N ILE A 160 -13.22 3.85 -7.13
CA ILE A 160 -12.46 3.15 -6.10
C ILE A 160 -13.25 3.00 -4.80
N ASN A 161 -13.02 1.89 -4.08
CA ASN A 161 -13.60 1.69 -2.77
C ASN A 161 -13.08 2.72 -1.75
N GLN A 162 -13.99 3.50 -1.16
CA GLN A 162 -13.66 4.52 -0.16
C GLN A 162 -13.25 3.92 1.19
N ARG A 163 -13.38 2.60 1.36
CA ARG A 163 -12.89 1.88 2.55
C ARG A 163 -11.42 1.49 2.47
N LEU A 164 -10.65 1.90 1.45
CA LEU A 164 -9.21 1.61 1.41
C LEU A 164 -8.50 2.06 2.70
N ALA A 165 -7.62 1.18 3.19
CA ALA A 165 -6.77 1.41 4.36
C ALA A 165 -5.32 1.68 3.98
N GLU A 166 -4.86 1.11 2.85
CA GLU A 166 -3.48 1.18 2.41
C GLU A 166 -3.41 1.38 0.90
N ILE A 167 -2.67 2.40 0.49
CA ILE A 167 -2.42 2.70 -0.92
C ILE A 167 -0.92 2.89 -1.11
N PHE A 168 -0.33 2.08 -1.99
CA PHE A 168 1.07 2.16 -2.36
C PHE A 168 1.22 2.23 -3.87
N LEU A 169 1.73 3.37 -4.35
CA LEU A 169 2.07 3.60 -5.74
C LEU A 169 3.58 3.80 -5.82
N SER A 170 4.28 2.97 -6.58
CA SER A 170 5.72 3.11 -6.79
C SER A 170 6.04 3.05 -8.27
N ASP A 171 6.86 3.99 -8.75
CA ASP A 171 7.33 4.00 -10.14
C ASP A 171 6.18 4.08 -11.16
N THR A 172 5.05 4.69 -10.78
CA THR A 172 3.82 4.70 -11.60
C THR A 172 3.78 5.82 -12.65
N LYS A 173 4.83 6.65 -12.73
CA LYS A 173 4.89 7.86 -13.58
C LYS A 173 3.76 8.85 -13.33
N THR A 174 3.18 8.84 -12.11
CA THR A 174 2.11 9.78 -11.74
C THR A 174 2.67 11.19 -11.62
N THR A 175 2.08 12.13 -12.36
CA THR A 175 2.51 13.55 -12.37
C THR A 175 1.57 14.46 -11.60
N SER A 176 0.32 14.04 -11.38
CA SER A 176 -0.70 14.87 -10.73
C SER A 176 -1.74 14.06 -9.96
N LEU A 177 -2.19 14.66 -8.86
CA LEU A 177 -3.29 14.21 -8.02
C LEU A 177 -4.36 15.29 -8.05
N SER A 178 -5.61 14.91 -8.32
CA SER A 178 -6.73 15.86 -8.22
C SER A 178 -7.00 16.25 -6.76
N ASP A 179 -7.58 17.43 -6.57
CA ASP A 179 -8.18 17.83 -5.31
C ASP A 179 -9.23 16.76 -4.87
N GLY A 180 -9.29 16.47 -3.58
CA GLY A 180 -10.21 15.49 -3.02
C GLY A 180 -9.89 14.02 -3.31
N VAL A 181 -8.75 13.69 -3.94
CA VAL A 181 -8.48 12.33 -4.46
C VAL A 181 -8.58 11.22 -3.41
N PHE A 182 -8.25 11.50 -2.15
CA PHE A 182 -8.38 10.56 -1.04
C PHE A 182 -9.36 11.06 0.05
N GLU A 183 -10.09 12.15 -0.18
CA GLU A 183 -10.88 12.86 0.84
C GLU A 183 -11.90 11.96 1.55
N ASN A 184 -12.57 11.09 0.80
CA ASN A 184 -13.58 10.18 1.36
C ASN A 184 -12.98 8.90 1.98
N MET A 185 -11.67 8.69 1.91
CA MET A 185 -11.00 7.49 2.42
C MET A 185 -10.71 7.57 3.93
N THR A 186 -11.78 7.65 4.72
CA THR A 186 -11.72 7.90 6.17
C THR A 186 -11.05 6.79 6.99
N ASP A 187 -10.80 5.62 6.38
CA ASP A 187 -10.10 4.49 6.99
C ASP A 187 -8.62 4.39 6.54
N LEU A 188 -8.14 5.31 5.69
CA LEU A 188 -6.78 5.30 5.16
C LEU A 188 -5.76 5.53 6.28
N ARG A 189 -4.83 4.58 6.44
CA ARG A 189 -3.76 4.57 7.46
C ARG A 189 -2.38 4.73 6.86
N LEU A 190 -2.14 4.10 5.71
CA LEU A 190 -0.84 4.13 5.03
C LEU A 190 -1.01 4.64 3.61
N LEU A 191 -0.24 5.66 3.25
CA LEU A 191 -0.20 6.20 1.90
C LEU A 191 1.24 6.39 1.45
N GLY A 192 1.63 5.66 0.41
CA GLY A 192 2.90 5.81 -0.27
C GLY A 192 2.70 6.15 -1.74
N ILE A 193 3.29 7.25 -2.20
CA ILE A 193 3.43 7.59 -3.62
C ILE A 193 4.92 7.86 -3.86
N ILE A 194 5.64 6.83 -4.27
CA ILE A 194 7.10 6.78 -4.27
C ILE A 194 7.62 6.78 -5.72
N ARG A 195 8.78 7.41 -5.96
CA ARG A 195 9.43 7.42 -7.29
C ARG A 195 8.46 7.82 -8.41
N SER A 196 7.67 8.85 -8.12
CA SER A 196 6.72 9.43 -9.06
C SER A 196 7.19 10.84 -9.45
N GLN A 197 6.34 11.59 -10.14
CA GLN A 197 6.66 12.93 -10.64
C GLN A 197 5.75 13.98 -10.00
N ILE A 198 5.35 13.76 -8.75
CA ILE A 198 4.46 14.66 -8.01
C ILE A 198 5.23 15.93 -7.65
N LYS A 199 4.66 17.09 -7.98
CA LYS A 199 5.23 18.40 -7.67
C LYS A 199 4.57 19.11 -6.49
N THR A 200 3.30 18.80 -6.25
CA THR A 200 2.49 19.50 -5.25
C THR A 200 1.62 18.51 -4.48
N ILE A 201 1.46 18.79 -3.20
CA ILE A 201 0.53 18.12 -2.31
C ILE A 201 -0.27 19.19 -1.57
N LYS A 202 -1.58 18.94 -1.38
CA LYS A 202 -2.49 19.90 -0.76
C LYS A 202 -3.27 19.22 0.35
N ARG A 203 -3.65 19.99 1.37
CA ARG A 203 -4.43 19.45 2.48
C ARG A 203 -5.79 18.89 2.06
N ASN A 204 -6.45 19.49 1.08
CA ASN A 204 -7.76 19.04 0.57
C ASN A 204 -7.70 17.72 -0.21
N MET A 205 -6.53 17.12 -0.42
CA MET A 205 -6.41 15.78 -1.02
C MET A 205 -6.76 14.67 -0.03
N PHE A 206 -6.72 14.93 1.28
CA PHE A 206 -6.83 13.93 2.34
C PHE A 206 -8.09 14.13 3.19
N PRO A 207 -8.59 13.09 3.88
CA PRO A 207 -9.75 13.22 4.77
C PRO A 207 -9.57 14.26 5.89
N ARG A 208 -10.68 14.80 6.40
CA ARG A 208 -10.73 15.65 7.59
C ARG A 208 -11.72 15.06 8.62
N PRO A 209 -11.26 14.53 9.77
CA PRO A 209 -9.86 14.24 10.13
C PRO A 209 -9.28 13.04 9.34
N ALA A 210 -7.95 13.00 9.18
CA ALA A 210 -7.26 11.85 8.58
C ALA A 210 -6.76 10.87 9.64
N LYS A 211 -6.96 9.56 9.41
CA LYS A 211 -6.42 8.47 10.26
C LYS A 211 -5.05 7.96 9.79
N LEU A 212 -4.35 8.74 8.96
CA LEU A 212 -3.04 8.38 8.45
C LEU A 212 -2.04 8.25 9.60
N ALA A 213 -1.33 7.13 9.63
CA ALA A 213 -0.19 6.87 10.51
C ALA A 213 1.14 7.09 9.79
N SER A 214 1.18 6.83 8.48
CA SER A 214 2.38 6.98 7.65
C SER A 214 2.06 7.62 6.31
N LEU A 215 2.85 8.64 5.97
CA LEU A 215 2.78 9.35 4.69
C LEU A 215 4.16 9.33 4.01
N ASN A 216 4.24 8.76 2.83
CA ASN A 216 5.49 8.60 2.10
C ASN A 216 5.39 9.14 0.67
N PHE A 217 6.10 10.23 0.39
CA PHE A 217 6.26 10.85 -0.92
C PHE A 217 7.74 10.84 -1.36
N MET A 218 8.51 9.84 -0.93
CA MET A 218 9.92 9.69 -1.30
C MET A 218 10.13 9.72 -2.82
N ARG A 219 11.22 10.38 -3.27
CA ARG A 219 11.65 10.44 -4.67
C ARG A 219 10.56 11.02 -5.58
N ASN A 220 10.06 12.20 -5.23
CA ASN A 220 9.19 13.00 -6.09
C ASN A 220 9.88 14.33 -6.43
N GLN A 221 9.10 15.34 -6.84
CA GLN A 221 9.57 16.66 -7.25
C GLN A 221 8.91 17.76 -6.40
N ILE A 222 8.62 17.46 -5.13
CA ILE A 222 7.93 18.41 -4.24
C ILE A 222 8.91 19.51 -3.82
N GLU A 223 8.52 20.77 -4.05
CA GLU A 223 9.35 21.95 -3.75
C GLU A 223 8.88 22.69 -2.49
N THR A 224 7.57 22.74 -2.27
CA THR A 224 6.95 23.47 -1.16
C THR A 224 5.87 22.62 -0.49
N LEU A 225 5.71 22.85 0.82
CA LEU A 225 4.65 22.25 1.62
C LEU A 225 3.70 23.37 2.08
N PRO A 226 2.38 23.24 1.88
CA PRO A 226 1.44 24.24 2.38
C PRO A 226 1.35 24.20 3.91
N ASP A 227 1.16 25.35 4.53
CA ASP A 227 1.17 25.51 5.99
C ASP A 227 0.08 24.66 6.69
N ASP A 228 -1.00 24.32 5.98
CA ASP A 228 -2.11 23.51 6.51
C ASP A 228 -1.99 22.01 6.21
N LEU A 229 -0.90 21.55 5.58
CA LEU A 229 -0.78 20.20 5.02
C LEU A 229 -1.14 19.07 6.00
N PHE A 230 -0.74 19.21 7.27
CA PHE A 230 -0.92 18.19 8.30
C PHE A 230 -1.99 18.53 9.34
N VAL A 231 -2.81 19.56 9.11
CA VAL A 231 -3.94 19.91 9.98
C VAL A 231 -4.92 18.72 10.08
N ASP A 232 -5.46 18.44 11.25
CA ASP A 232 -6.37 17.30 11.50
C ASP A 232 -5.81 15.93 11.10
N MET A 233 -4.51 15.69 11.30
CA MET A 233 -3.86 14.37 11.14
C MET A 233 -3.32 13.84 12.49
N PRO A 234 -4.18 13.61 13.50
CA PRO A 234 -3.75 13.39 14.89
C PRO A 234 -3.01 12.06 15.13
N GLN A 235 -3.02 11.15 14.15
CA GLN A 235 -2.38 9.83 14.23
C GLN A 235 -1.08 9.73 13.42
N LEU A 236 -0.68 10.80 12.73
CA LEU A 236 0.47 10.77 11.82
C LEU A 236 1.77 10.78 12.62
N ILE A 237 2.55 9.71 12.48
CA ILE A 237 3.80 9.50 13.21
C ILE A 237 5.01 9.32 12.30
N MET A 238 4.81 8.99 11.03
CA MET A 238 5.87 8.80 10.04
C MET A 238 5.61 9.65 8.79
N VAL A 239 6.57 10.51 8.47
CA VAL A 239 6.55 11.35 7.26
C VAL A 239 7.86 11.17 6.50
N ASN A 240 7.75 10.86 5.22
CA ASN A 240 8.90 10.65 4.36
C ASN A 240 8.80 11.50 3.09
N PHE A 241 9.66 12.50 3.00
CA PHE A 241 9.87 13.36 1.83
C PHE A 241 11.29 13.22 1.28
N ARG A 242 11.98 12.12 1.58
CA ARG A 242 13.34 11.87 1.08
C ARG A 242 13.45 12.05 -0.44
N ASP A 243 14.57 12.57 -0.91
CA ASP A 243 14.89 12.77 -2.33
C ASP A 243 13.83 13.62 -3.07
N ASN A 244 13.43 14.76 -2.50
CA ASN A 244 12.55 15.75 -3.14
C ASN A 244 13.33 17.06 -3.45
N LYS A 245 12.63 18.20 -3.57
CA LYS A 245 13.19 19.52 -3.88
C LYS A 245 12.81 20.55 -2.80
N ILE A 246 12.52 20.09 -1.59
CA ILE A 246 12.08 20.95 -0.49
C ILE A 246 13.25 21.78 0.01
N VAL A 247 13.08 23.09 0.07
CA VAL A 247 14.10 24.01 0.60
C VAL A 247 13.83 24.38 2.06
N TYR A 248 12.56 24.61 2.40
CA TYR A 248 12.16 25.12 3.71
C TYR A 248 11.21 24.17 4.43
N LEU A 249 11.52 23.86 5.69
CA LEU A 249 10.67 23.08 6.60
C LEU A 249 10.04 24.01 7.62
N LYS A 250 9.04 24.79 7.20
CA LYS A 250 8.36 25.76 8.07
C LYS A 250 7.68 25.07 9.25
N GLU A 251 7.84 25.62 10.45
CA GLU A 251 7.20 25.10 11.67
C GLU A 251 5.67 24.97 11.51
N ALA A 252 5.02 25.95 10.87
CA ALA A 252 3.58 25.98 10.67
C ALA A 252 3.02 24.71 10.02
N VAL A 253 3.74 24.15 9.04
CA VAL A 253 3.37 22.91 8.34
C VAL A 253 3.25 21.74 9.31
N PHE A 254 4.19 21.64 10.27
CA PHE A 254 4.34 20.50 11.18
C PHE A 254 3.68 20.72 12.55
N ALA A 255 3.16 21.92 12.83
CA ALA A 255 2.61 22.31 14.13
C ALA A 255 1.58 21.31 14.70
N GLY A 256 0.75 20.71 13.84
CA GLY A 256 -0.28 19.75 14.24
C GLY A 256 0.21 18.34 14.55
N ILE A 257 1.44 17.98 14.15
CA ILE A 257 1.96 16.60 14.23
C ILE A 257 3.29 16.46 14.95
N TYR A 258 4.09 17.54 15.06
CA TYR A 258 5.45 17.46 15.60
C TYR A 258 5.57 16.79 16.98
N PRO A 259 4.61 16.91 17.94
CA PRO A 259 4.77 16.27 19.26
C PRO A 259 4.69 14.73 19.22
N LYS A 260 4.22 14.16 18.11
CA LYS A 260 4.01 12.71 17.94
C LYS A 260 4.89 12.09 16.86
N LEU A 261 5.66 12.91 16.14
CA LEU A 261 6.49 12.42 15.05
C LEU A 261 7.56 11.47 15.58
N VAL A 262 7.47 10.21 15.16
CA VAL A 262 8.50 9.19 15.41
C VAL A 262 9.58 9.30 14.34
N ARG A 263 9.21 9.59 13.09
CA ARG A 263 10.14 9.72 11.97
C ARG A 263 9.73 10.81 10.98
N LEU A 264 10.64 11.72 10.68
CA LEU A 264 10.64 12.69 9.62
C LEU A 264 11.89 12.48 8.77
N ASP A 265 11.73 11.97 7.55
CA ASP A 265 12.83 11.74 6.61
C ASP A 265 12.77 12.77 5.48
N VAL A 266 13.74 13.68 5.45
CA VAL A 266 13.89 14.78 4.48
C VAL A 266 15.26 14.74 3.81
N ASP A 267 16.00 13.64 3.97
CA ASP A 267 17.32 13.47 3.35
C ASP A 267 17.26 13.58 1.81
N GLY A 268 18.32 14.04 1.17
CA GLY A 268 18.33 14.28 -0.29
C GLY A 268 17.48 15.47 -0.77
N ASN A 269 17.14 16.40 0.11
CA ASN A 269 16.49 17.68 -0.24
C ASN A 269 17.49 18.86 -0.11
N PRO A 270 17.33 19.94 -0.89
CA PRO A 270 18.17 21.14 -0.80
C PRO A 270 17.80 22.04 0.40
N ILE A 271 17.83 21.48 1.62
CA ILE A 271 17.35 22.15 2.83
C ILE A 271 18.25 23.33 3.19
N ASN A 272 17.63 24.49 3.41
CA ASN A 272 18.28 25.66 3.99
C ASN A 272 18.18 25.61 5.53
N CYS A 273 19.33 25.44 6.20
CA CYS A 273 19.47 25.32 7.65
C CYS A 273 19.78 26.67 8.31
N ASP A 274 18.77 27.54 8.31
CA ASP A 274 18.79 28.86 8.93
C ASP A 274 17.89 28.89 10.19
N CYS A 275 17.57 30.09 10.69
CA CYS A 275 16.76 30.21 11.91
C CYS A 275 15.34 29.63 11.80
N SER A 276 14.83 29.37 10.59
CA SER A 276 13.53 28.74 10.40
C SER A 276 13.47 27.29 10.88
N LEU A 277 14.62 26.61 11.05
CA LEU A 277 14.69 25.22 11.50
C LEU A 277 14.80 25.05 13.02
N VAL A 278 14.79 26.14 13.80
CA VAL A 278 14.97 26.09 15.26
C VAL A 278 13.99 25.12 15.94
N TRP A 279 12.79 24.96 15.37
CA TRP A 279 11.78 24.03 15.89
C TRP A 279 12.20 22.56 15.87
N LEU A 280 13.05 22.15 14.92
CA LEU A 280 13.55 20.78 14.83
C LEU A 280 14.41 20.39 16.04
N THR A 281 15.01 21.38 16.72
CA THR A 281 15.78 21.14 17.95
C THR A 281 14.91 20.73 19.15
N ARG A 282 13.57 20.82 19.02
CA ARG A 282 12.61 20.34 20.02
C ARG A 282 12.17 18.89 19.79
N LEU A 283 12.58 18.28 18.67
CA LEU A 283 12.33 16.86 18.38
C LEU A 283 13.46 15.99 18.93
N ASP A 284 13.17 14.72 19.19
CA ASP A 284 14.21 13.73 19.45
C ASP A 284 15.14 13.64 18.23
N SER A 285 16.45 13.67 18.47
CA SER A 285 17.45 13.74 17.39
C SER A 285 17.42 12.54 16.44
N TYR A 286 16.90 11.39 16.88
CA TYR A 286 16.72 10.19 16.05
C TYR A 286 15.46 10.25 15.18
N SER A 287 14.54 11.18 15.46
CA SER A 287 13.29 11.31 14.71
C SER A 287 13.48 12.04 13.39
N VAL A 288 14.56 12.80 13.20
CA VAL A 288 14.78 13.59 11.97
C VAL A 288 15.99 13.08 11.20
N ASN A 289 15.78 12.69 9.95
CA ASN A 289 16.85 12.35 9.02
C ASN A 289 16.93 13.40 7.91
N GLY A 290 18.09 14.03 7.75
CA GLY A 290 18.31 15.04 6.72
C GLY A 290 19.65 15.72 6.83
N VAL A 291 20.06 16.36 5.75
CA VAL A 291 21.35 17.04 5.60
C VAL A 291 21.12 18.45 5.11
N CYS A 292 21.85 19.42 5.67
CA CYS A 292 21.83 20.80 5.19
C CYS A 292 22.52 20.91 3.85
N GLU A 293 21.88 21.60 2.90
CA GLU A 293 22.51 21.99 1.65
C GLU A 293 22.94 23.46 1.70
N GLU A 294 22.15 24.30 2.36
CA GLU A 294 22.46 25.71 2.61
C GLU A 294 22.32 26.03 4.12
N PRO A 295 22.89 27.15 4.61
CA PRO A 295 23.90 27.95 3.93
C PRO A 295 25.23 27.19 3.73
N LYS A 296 26.08 27.65 2.80
CA LYS A 296 27.40 27.05 2.50
C LYS A 296 28.25 26.64 3.72
N ASN A 297 28.23 27.42 4.80
CA ASN A 297 29.00 27.11 6.02
C ASN A 297 28.41 25.96 6.86
N LYS A 298 27.20 25.50 6.54
CA LYS A 298 26.54 24.35 7.17
C LYS A 298 26.33 23.18 6.22
N LYS A 299 26.67 23.34 4.93
CA LYS A 299 26.50 22.30 3.92
C LYS A 299 27.12 20.97 4.34
N GLY A 300 26.38 19.87 4.20
CA GLY A 300 26.79 18.53 4.61
C GLY A 300 26.54 18.20 6.08
N THR A 301 26.10 19.16 6.90
CA THR A 301 25.79 18.92 8.31
C THR A 301 24.50 18.11 8.43
N GLN A 302 24.55 17.04 9.22
CA GLN A 302 23.36 16.25 9.57
C GLN A 302 22.43 17.09 10.46
N ILE A 303 21.15 17.22 10.10
CA ILE A 303 20.17 18.03 10.84
C ILE A 303 20.08 17.59 12.31
N ARG A 304 20.16 16.29 12.59
CA ARG A 304 20.18 15.74 13.95
C ARG A 304 21.34 16.22 14.85
N ASN A 305 22.41 16.78 14.26
CA ASN A 305 23.59 17.25 14.97
C ASN A 305 23.60 18.78 15.14
N ILE A 306 22.60 19.49 14.61
CA ILE A 306 22.53 20.95 14.66
C ILE A 306 22.01 21.42 16.01
N THR A 307 22.63 22.47 16.54
CA THR A 307 22.21 23.09 17.79
C THR A 307 21.40 24.36 17.53
N LYS A 308 20.65 24.81 18.55
CA LYS A 308 19.93 26.09 18.51
C LYS A 308 20.86 27.28 18.23
N LYS A 309 22.12 27.23 18.66
CA LYS A 309 23.12 28.28 18.42
C LYS A 309 23.48 28.36 16.93
N ASP A 310 23.57 27.23 16.24
CA ASP A 310 23.90 27.20 14.82
C ASP A 310 22.78 27.82 13.97
N LEU A 311 21.53 27.78 14.46
CA LEU A 311 20.33 28.29 13.81
C LEU A 311 19.91 29.68 14.33
N SER A 312 20.84 30.50 14.84
CA SER A 312 20.49 31.79 15.43
C SER A 312 20.16 32.91 14.42
N TYR A 313 20.46 32.72 13.14
CA TYR A 313 20.29 33.73 12.09
C TYR A 313 19.55 33.16 10.88
N CYS A 314 18.56 33.91 10.39
CA CYS A 314 17.91 33.65 9.10
C CYS A 314 18.68 34.36 7.99
N ILE A 315 18.73 33.74 6.81
CA ILE A 315 19.40 34.26 5.61
C ILE A 315 18.36 34.46 4.52
#